data_AF-A0A2L2YMC8-F1
#
_entry.id   AF-A0A2L2YMC8-F1
#
_cell.length_a   1.000
_cell.length_b   1.000
_cell.length_c   1.000
_cell.angle_alpha   90.00
_cell.angle_beta   90.00
_cell.angle_gamma   90.00
#
_symmetry.space_group_name_H-M   'P 1'
#
loop_
_entity.id
_entity.type
_entity.pdbx_description
1 polymer ?
#
loop_
_entity_poly.entity_id
_entity_poly.type
_entity_poly.pdbx_seq_one_letter_code
_entity_poly.pdbx_strand_id
1 'polypeptide(L)'
;ITLAEMNDLTGDIGNKVARAKRSAQRYLEKMLHTVKESKEPYEIAIVAYALTLVNSVDGEVAFNFLDSKMKEVAGTRYWSKDIVLPTLARVENNRPYVMPRLPHKYDSVNVETTAYALLVHVKRQAVIQREIVQWLNTQRSTANGWASTQDSIIAMQALMEYAIQSRVRDVMDVTVTVESPSTVGFSKQLQIDEDNYSELQTVEIPNAYGAVIVKAQGSGLALVQLSVQYNVEWKHLMTPPPIPAFNLDVAIYFWGRNNSHITYQSCQNWNLLSESRMSGMAVLEVDLPTGYIIEQHELHGYVRSNRVRNLREGRFEEGKITFYFEYLDITPTCVKFTVQRWFPVANMTRYLPVKVYDYYAPERYNETMMDMYNLFVMSVCQVCGSYQCPYCPVFSHSITMQWNIFLTYSCFLLSFYFLLKEVP
;
A
#
# COMPACT_ATOMS: atom_id res chain seq x y z
N ILE A 1 3.73 -25.77 8.43
CA ILE A 1 4.89 -24.87 8.62
C ILE A 1 4.95 -24.42 10.07
N THR A 2 3.97 -23.65 10.56
CA THR A 2 3.86 -23.22 11.97
C THR A 2 4.04 -24.35 13.01
N LEU A 3 3.35 -25.49 12.83
CA LEU A 3 3.49 -26.65 13.71
C LEU A 3 4.91 -27.26 13.72
N ALA A 4 5.73 -27.00 12.70
CA ALA A 4 7.11 -27.47 12.63
C ALA A 4 8.10 -26.52 13.31
N GLU A 5 7.74 -25.25 13.45
CA GLU A 5 8.56 -24.22 14.11
C GLU A 5 8.34 -24.22 15.64
N MET A 6 7.18 -24.66 16.11
CA MET A 6 6.90 -24.82 17.55
C MET A 6 7.57 -26.08 18.13
N ASN A 7 8.84 -25.96 18.54
CA ASN A 7 9.60 -27.08 19.12
C ASN A 7 9.58 -27.14 20.66
N ASP A 8 9.15 -26.08 21.35
CA ASP A 8 9.32 -25.94 22.81
C ASP A 8 8.10 -26.38 23.64
N LEU A 9 7.11 -27.01 23.02
CA LEU A 9 5.88 -27.42 23.71
C LEU A 9 6.06 -28.77 24.42
N THR A 10 5.89 -28.77 25.75
CA THR A 10 6.01 -29.97 26.60
C THR A 10 4.64 -30.52 27.07
N GLY A 11 4.62 -31.76 27.55
CA GLY A 11 3.43 -32.40 28.10
C GLY A 11 2.41 -32.90 27.07
N ASP A 12 1.13 -32.93 27.45
CA ASP A 12 0.03 -33.43 26.60
C ASP A 12 -0.18 -32.60 25.31
N ILE A 13 0.10 -31.30 25.38
CA ILE A 13 0.02 -30.40 24.22
C ILE A 13 1.10 -30.75 23.19
N GLY A 14 2.33 -31.00 23.63
CA GLY A 14 3.42 -31.46 22.75
C GLY A 14 3.07 -32.76 22.02
N ASN A 15 2.45 -33.72 22.72
CA ASN A 15 1.98 -34.97 22.12
C ASN A 15 0.89 -34.75 21.06
N LYS A 16 -0.07 -33.85 21.31
CA LYS A 16 -1.12 -33.47 20.34
C LYS A 16 -0.52 -32.78 19.11
N VAL A 17 0.41 -31.85 19.31
CA VAL A 17 1.12 -31.16 18.22
C VAL A 17 1.94 -32.14 17.38
N ALA A 18 2.67 -33.08 18.01
CA ALA A 18 3.41 -34.10 17.29
C ALA A 18 2.50 -35.02 16.45
N ARG A 19 1.33 -35.41 16.98
CA ARG A 19 0.32 -36.17 16.21
C ARG A 19 -0.23 -35.36 15.04
N ALA A 20 -0.58 -34.09 15.26
CA ALA A 20 -1.06 -33.20 14.21
C ALA A 20 -0.01 -32.98 13.12
N LYS A 21 1.26 -32.76 13.50
CA LYS A 21 2.41 -32.62 12.58
C LYS A 21 2.57 -33.85 11.70
N ARG A 22 2.55 -35.07 12.26
CA ARG A 22 2.61 -36.32 11.47
C ARG A 22 1.40 -36.51 10.57
N SER A 23 0.20 -36.15 11.03
CA SER A 23 -1.02 -36.25 10.22
C SER A 23 -0.97 -35.28 9.03
N ALA A 24 -0.52 -34.05 9.26
CA ALA A 24 -0.34 -33.05 8.22
C ALA A 24 0.75 -33.46 7.21
N GLN A 25 1.88 -33.98 7.70
CA GLN A 25 2.94 -34.52 6.85
C GLN A 25 2.41 -35.62 5.93
N ARG A 26 1.74 -36.65 6.47
CA ARG A 26 1.16 -37.73 5.66
C ARG A 26 0.15 -37.23 4.63
N TYR A 27 -0.63 -36.20 4.98
CA TYR A 27 -1.56 -35.59 4.04
C TYR A 27 -0.82 -34.92 2.88
N LEU A 28 0.24 -34.15 3.17
CA LEU A 28 1.06 -33.51 2.14
C LEU A 28 1.78 -34.52 1.25
N GLU A 29 2.38 -35.56 1.83
CA GLU A 29 3.01 -36.68 1.11
C GLU A 29 2.00 -37.36 0.18
N LYS A 30 0.79 -37.62 0.70
CA LYS A 30 -0.29 -38.17 -0.11
C LYS A 30 -0.70 -37.21 -1.22
N MET A 31 -0.91 -35.92 -0.95
CA MET A 31 -1.37 -34.94 -1.95
C MET A 31 -0.29 -34.54 -2.96
N LEU A 32 0.96 -34.91 -2.72
CA LEU A 32 2.08 -34.55 -3.55
C LEU A 32 1.90 -35.03 -5.01
N HIS A 33 1.24 -36.17 -5.26
CA HIS A 33 0.95 -36.62 -6.63
C HIS A 33 0.05 -35.64 -7.40
N THR A 34 -0.97 -35.07 -6.74
CA THR A 34 -1.89 -34.09 -7.34
C THR A 34 -1.20 -32.75 -7.55
N VAL A 35 -0.43 -32.28 -6.56
CA VAL A 35 0.25 -30.97 -6.62
C VAL A 35 1.35 -30.95 -7.68
N LYS A 36 1.97 -32.10 -7.99
CA LYS A 36 2.95 -32.21 -9.08
C LYS A 36 2.34 -31.94 -10.46
N GLU A 37 1.08 -32.30 -10.66
CA GLU A 37 0.38 -32.12 -11.93
C GLU A 37 -0.17 -30.70 -12.11
N SER A 38 -0.20 -29.89 -11.05
CA SER A 38 -0.66 -28.51 -11.15
C SER A 38 0.27 -27.72 -12.08
N LYS A 39 -0.29 -26.81 -12.88
CA LYS A 39 0.53 -25.99 -13.79
C LYS A 39 1.28 -24.90 -13.04
N GLU A 40 0.72 -24.41 -11.95
CA GLU A 40 1.23 -23.26 -11.20
C GLU A 40 2.33 -23.68 -10.20
N PRO A 41 3.40 -22.89 -10.03
CA PRO A 41 4.49 -23.24 -9.11
C PRO A 41 4.19 -22.94 -7.64
N TYR A 42 3.15 -22.15 -7.34
CA TYR A 42 2.83 -21.70 -5.98
C TYR A 42 2.60 -22.85 -5.00
N GLU A 43 1.69 -23.77 -5.33
CA GLU A 43 1.32 -24.88 -4.47
C GLU A 43 2.53 -25.79 -4.17
N ILE A 44 3.32 -26.13 -5.19
CA ILE A 44 4.48 -27.00 -5.03
C ILE A 44 5.59 -26.32 -4.21
N ALA A 45 5.77 -24.99 -4.31
CA ALA A 45 6.76 -24.26 -3.51
C ALA A 45 6.46 -24.35 -2.01
N ILE A 46 5.19 -24.13 -1.62
CA ILE A 46 4.76 -24.24 -0.22
C ILE A 46 4.89 -25.67 0.29
N VAL A 47 4.46 -26.65 -0.51
CA VAL A 47 4.54 -28.08 -0.13
C VAL A 47 5.99 -28.53 -0.01
N ALA A 48 6.86 -28.15 -0.95
CA ALA A 48 8.29 -28.46 -0.91
C ALA A 48 8.96 -27.85 0.32
N TYR A 49 8.62 -26.61 0.67
CA TYR A 49 9.11 -25.97 1.90
C TYR A 49 8.63 -26.71 3.16
N ALA A 50 7.33 -27.00 3.26
CA ALA A 50 6.77 -27.71 4.40
C ALA A 50 7.39 -29.11 4.59
N LEU A 51 7.59 -29.87 3.51
CA LEU A 51 8.21 -31.20 3.57
C LEU A 51 9.72 -31.13 3.89
N THR A 52 10.41 -30.11 3.38
CA THR A 52 11.82 -29.86 3.70
C THR A 52 12.01 -29.51 5.18
N LEU A 53 11.13 -28.68 5.75
CA LEU A 53 11.19 -28.34 7.18
C LEU A 53 10.99 -29.55 8.11
N VAL A 54 10.22 -30.55 7.68
CA VAL A 54 9.94 -31.76 8.49
C VAL A 54 10.93 -32.89 8.20
N ASN A 55 11.91 -32.68 7.30
CA ASN A 55 12.85 -33.70 6.82
C ASN A 55 12.14 -34.97 6.33
N SER A 56 11.04 -34.81 5.56
CA SER A 56 10.36 -35.93 4.91
C SER A 56 11.21 -36.49 3.76
N VAL A 57 11.13 -37.81 3.55
CA VAL A 57 11.77 -38.50 2.41
C VAL A 57 11.23 -37.98 1.08
N ASP A 58 9.94 -37.66 1.01
CA ASP A 58 9.30 -37.09 -0.18
C ASP A 58 9.69 -35.63 -0.43
N GLY A 59 10.41 -34.99 0.50
CA GLY A 59 10.91 -33.63 0.35
C GLY A 59 11.87 -33.49 -0.84
N GLU A 60 12.71 -34.50 -1.11
CA GLU A 60 13.59 -34.51 -2.30
C GLU A 60 12.80 -34.58 -3.59
N VAL A 61 11.78 -35.43 -3.61
CA VAL A 61 10.89 -35.53 -4.76
C VAL A 61 10.19 -34.19 -4.99
N ALA A 62 9.60 -33.59 -3.96
CA ALA A 62 8.95 -32.27 -4.07
C ALA A 62 9.90 -31.17 -4.55
N PHE A 63 11.16 -31.18 -4.09
CA PHE A 63 12.19 -30.25 -4.54
C PHE A 63 12.53 -30.40 -6.02
N ASN A 64 12.70 -31.62 -6.52
CA ASN A 64 13.01 -31.84 -7.94
C ASN A 64 11.89 -31.32 -8.85
N PHE A 65 10.62 -31.46 -8.42
CA PHE A 65 9.50 -30.88 -9.17
C PHE A 65 9.45 -29.36 -9.07
N LEU A 66 9.76 -28.79 -7.90
CA LEU A 66 9.90 -27.34 -7.77
C LEU A 66 10.98 -26.83 -8.73
N ASP A 67 12.17 -27.43 -8.72
CA ASP A 67 13.30 -27.06 -9.58
C ASP A 67 12.96 -27.17 -11.07
N SER A 68 12.18 -28.19 -11.46
CA SER A 68 11.70 -28.33 -12.84
C SER A 68 10.81 -27.18 -13.34
N LYS A 69 10.18 -26.44 -12.42
CA LYS A 69 9.34 -25.26 -12.72
C LYS A 69 10.10 -23.93 -12.63
N MET A 70 11.41 -23.98 -12.38
CA MET A 70 12.26 -22.79 -12.36
C MET A 70 12.28 -22.12 -13.74
N LYS A 71 12.20 -20.79 -13.76
CA LYS A 71 12.39 -19.98 -14.95
C LYS A 71 13.69 -19.19 -14.85
N GLU A 72 14.43 -19.13 -15.94
CA GLU A 72 15.68 -18.37 -16.04
C GLU A 72 15.53 -17.29 -17.11
N VAL A 73 15.61 -16.02 -16.70
CA VAL A 73 15.52 -14.86 -17.60
C VAL A 73 16.55 -13.82 -17.18
N ALA A 74 17.30 -13.28 -18.13
CA ALA A 74 18.29 -12.22 -17.91
C ALA A 74 19.31 -12.54 -16.78
N GLY A 75 19.72 -13.81 -16.65
CA GLY A 75 20.66 -14.26 -15.62
C GLY A 75 20.07 -14.37 -14.21
N THR A 76 18.76 -14.20 -14.06
CA THR A 76 18.05 -14.36 -12.79
C THR A 76 17.13 -15.59 -12.82
N ARG A 77 16.91 -16.20 -11.66
CA ARG A 77 16.11 -17.44 -11.52
C ARG A 77 14.95 -17.23 -10.57
N TYR A 78 13.76 -17.66 -10.97
CA TYR A 78 12.54 -17.39 -10.21
C TYR A 78 11.40 -18.36 -10.56
N TRP A 79 10.34 -18.33 -9.75
CA TRP A 79 9.13 -19.12 -9.93
C TRP A 79 7.92 -18.22 -10.06
N SER A 80 7.15 -18.42 -11.12
CA SER A 80 6.04 -17.56 -11.47
C SER A 80 5.01 -18.28 -12.31
N LYS A 81 3.79 -17.76 -12.35
CA LYS A 81 2.74 -18.25 -13.26
C LYS A 81 3.12 -17.99 -14.71
N ASP A 82 3.33 -16.73 -15.07
CA ASP A 82 3.75 -16.29 -16.41
C ASP A 82 5.22 -15.84 -16.43
N ILE A 83 5.83 -15.72 -17.61
CA ILE A 83 7.20 -15.18 -17.72
C ILE A 83 7.16 -13.70 -17.32
N VAL A 84 7.99 -13.32 -16.34
CA VAL A 84 8.17 -11.93 -15.92
C VAL A 84 9.27 -11.32 -16.77
N LEU A 85 8.92 -10.27 -17.52
CA LEU A 85 9.87 -9.56 -18.34
C LEU A 85 10.83 -8.75 -17.45
N PRO A 86 12.12 -8.67 -17.78
CA PRO A 86 13.06 -7.84 -17.03
C PRO A 86 12.68 -6.36 -17.15
N THR A 87 13.15 -5.55 -16.20
CA THR A 87 12.99 -4.09 -16.27
C THR A 87 13.58 -3.57 -17.57
N LEU A 88 12.82 -2.72 -18.26
CA LEU A 88 13.24 -2.17 -19.54
C LEU A 88 14.50 -1.32 -19.34
N ALA A 89 15.48 -1.52 -20.22
CA ALA A 89 16.63 -0.64 -20.32
C ALA A 89 16.55 0.13 -21.64
N ARG A 90 16.45 1.45 -21.56
CA ARG A 90 16.54 2.31 -22.75
C ARG A 90 18.00 2.63 -23.01
N VAL A 91 18.50 2.37 -24.21
CA VAL A 91 19.87 2.74 -24.58
C VAL A 91 19.85 4.11 -25.23
N GLU A 92 20.55 5.09 -24.63
CA GLU A 92 20.81 6.38 -25.25
C GLU A 92 22.32 6.62 -25.28
N ASN A 93 22.87 7.03 -26.42
CA ASN A 93 24.31 7.30 -26.59
C ASN A 93 25.21 6.16 -26.09
N ASN A 94 24.86 4.91 -26.43
CA ASN A 94 25.53 3.68 -25.98
C ASN A 94 25.56 3.45 -24.46
N ARG A 95 24.70 4.13 -23.69
CA ARG A 95 24.53 3.90 -22.25
C ARG A 95 23.15 3.33 -21.95
N PRO A 96 23.03 2.20 -21.24
CA PRO A 96 21.75 1.67 -20.81
C PRO A 96 21.23 2.45 -19.60
N TYR A 97 19.99 2.92 -19.68
CA TYR A 97 19.24 3.54 -18.60
C TYR A 97 18.14 2.59 -18.15
N VAL A 98 18.22 2.15 -16.89
CA VAL A 98 17.21 1.29 -16.28
C VAL A 98 15.94 2.12 -16.06
N MET A 99 14.84 1.69 -16.65
CA MET A 99 13.53 2.31 -16.50
C MET A 99 12.88 1.88 -15.18
N PRO A 100 11.95 2.68 -14.63
CA PRO A 100 11.18 2.27 -13.46
C PRO A 100 10.43 0.98 -13.74
N ARG A 101 10.37 0.11 -12.72
CA ARG A 101 9.56 -1.10 -12.77
C ARG A 101 8.09 -0.72 -12.77
N LEU A 102 7.33 -1.29 -13.70
CA LEU A 102 5.87 -1.23 -13.68
C LEU A 102 5.31 -2.50 -13.01
N PRO A 103 4.10 -2.44 -12.43
CA PRO A 103 3.43 -3.62 -11.91
C PRO A 103 3.29 -4.69 -12.99
N HIS A 104 3.59 -5.96 -12.65
CA HIS A 104 3.35 -7.10 -13.53
C HIS A 104 2.14 -7.92 -13.07
N LYS A 105 1.77 -8.89 -13.91
CA LYS A 105 0.71 -9.84 -13.59
C LYS A 105 1.20 -10.80 -12.51
N TYR A 106 0.38 -10.99 -11.48
CA TYR A 106 0.65 -11.91 -10.37
C TYR A 106 1.91 -11.57 -9.57
N ASP A 107 2.26 -10.29 -9.49
CA ASP A 107 3.45 -9.82 -8.76
C ASP A 107 3.54 -10.42 -7.36
N SER A 108 2.46 -10.32 -6.57
CA SER A 108 2.50 -10.78 -5.18
C SER A 108 2.71 -12.30 -5.07
N VAL A 109 1.93 -13.08 -5.84
CA VAL A 109 2.02 -14.55 -5.86
C VAL A 109 3.39 -15.02 -6.38
N ASN A 110 3.95 -14.36 -7.39
CA ASN A 110 5.26 -14.71 -7.95
C ASN A 110 6.38 -14.46 -6.94
N VAL A 111 6.32 -13.33 -6.21
CA VAL A 111 7.27 -13.01 -5.13
C VAL A 111 7.16 -14.05 -4.01
N GLU A 112 5.96 -14.34 -3.54
CA GLU A 112 5.73 -15.32 -2.47
C GLU A 112 6.22 -16.72 -2.89
N THR A 113 5.89 -17.16 -4.11
CA THR A 113 6.36 -18.45 -4.65
C THR A 113 7.89 -18.52 -4.69
N THR A 114 8.52 -17.48 -5.20
CA THR A 114 9.99 -17.43 -5.33
C THR A 114 10.67 -17.33 -3.96
N ALA A 115 10.05 -16.66 -3.00
CA ALA A 115 10.54 -16.60 -1.62
C ALA A 115 10.49 -17.97 -0.93
N TYR A 116 9.40 -18.74 -1.09
CA TYR A 116 9.34 -20.13 -0.62
C TYR A 116 10.39 -21.01 -1.29
N ALA A 117 10.58 -20.85 -2.60
CA ALA A 117 11.64 -21.57 -3.30
C ALA A 117 13.03 -21.22 -2.75
N LEU A 118 13.32 -19.93 -2.52
CA LEU A 118 14.58 -19.51 -1.91
C LEU A 118 14.79 -20.17 -0.54
N LEU A 119 13.78 -20.21 0.32
CA LEU A 119 13.86 -20.89 1.62
C LEU A 119 14.26 -22.37 1.49
N VAL A 120 13.69 -23.07 0.51
CA VAL A 120 14.05 -24.47 0.22
C VAL A 120 15.51 -24.57 -0.26
N HIS A 121 15.93 -23.71 -1.18
CA HIS A 121 17.30 -23.70 -1.71
C HIS A 121 18.35 -23.32 -0.66
N VAL A 122 18.00 -22.44 0.27
CA VAL A 122 18.85 -22.04 1.42
C VAL A 122 19.02 -23.24 2.35
N LYS A 123 17.92 -23.86 2.81
CA LYS A 123 17.99 -25.06 3.68
C LYS A 123 18.74 -26.24 3.04
N ARG A 124 18.68 -26.36 1.71
CA ARG A 124 19.42 -27.39 0.94
C ARG A 124 20.83 -27.00 0.54
N GLN A 125 21.28 -25.78 0.83
CA GLN A 125 22.60 -25.25 0.46
C GLN A 125 22.90 -25.30 -1.06
N ALA A 126 21.87 -25.09 -1.89
CA ALA A 126 21.99 -25.13 -3.36
C ALA A 126 22.79 -23.93 -3.92
N VAL A 127 23.62 -24.12 -4.94
CA VAL A 127 24.54 -23.05 -5.46
C VAL A 127 23.81 -21.83 -6.05
N ILE A 128 22.53 -21.95 -6.41
CA ILE A 128 21.79 -21.00 -7.26
C ILE A 128 21.10 -19.86 -6.50
N GLN A 129 21.35 -19.74 -5.19
CA GLN A 129 20.60 -18.84 -4.30
C GLN A 129 20.77 -17.37 -4.70
N ARG A 130 21.96 -16.99 -5.18
CA ARG A 130 22.30 -15.61 -5.51
C ARG A 130 21.43 -15.07 -6.65
N GLU A 131 21.21 -15.86 -7.68
CA GLU A 131 20.40 -15.49 -8.84
C GLU A 131 18.92 -15.32 -8.47
N ILE A 132 18.44 -16.05 -7.46
CA ILE A 132 17.08 -15.94 -6.90
C ILE A 132 16.95 -14.68 -6.05
N VAL A 133 17.93 -14.42 -5.19
CA VAL A 133 18.00 -13.22 -4.34
C VAL A 133 18.04 -11.95 -5.20
N GLN A 134 18.82 -11.96 -6.28
CA GLN A 134 18.88 -10.87 -7.23
C GLN A 134 17.50 -10.59 -7.84
N TRP A 135 16.77 -11.64 -8.25
CA TRP A 135 15.41 -11.48 -8.76
C TRP A 135 14.48 -10.87 -7.71
N LEU A 136 14.43 -11.42 -6.49
CA LEU A 136 13.56 -10.91 -5.42
C LEU A 136 13.82 -9.43 -5.11
N ASN A 137 15.10 -9.03 -5.08
CA ASN A 137 15.48 -7.63 -4.87
C ASN A 137 15.05 -6.71 -6.03
N THR A 138 15.06 -7.19 -7.27
CA THR A 138 14.52 -6.43 -8.42
C THR A 138 13.00 -6.27 -8.36
N GLN A 139 12.30 -7.17 -7.66
CA GLN A 139 10.85 -7.13 -7.48
C GLN A 139 10.40 -6.32 -6.24
N ARG A 140 11.31 -5.61 -5.55
CA ARG A 140 10.92 -4.75 -4.43
C ARG A 140 10.11 -3.55 -4.92
N SER A 141 9.01 -3.25 -4.24
CA SER A 141 8.18 -2.08 -4.56
C SER A 141 8.59 -0.87 -3.74
N THR A 142 8.84 -1.07 -2.43
CA THR A 142 9.22 0.00 -1.51
C THR A 142 10.43 -0.41 -0.68
N ALA A 143 10.97 0.53 0.11
CA ALA A 143 12.05 0.23 1.05
C ALA A 143 11.63 -0.80 2.12
N ASN A 144 10.33 -0.98 2.37
CA ASN A 144 9.84 -1.81 3.47
C ASN A 144 9.11 -3.08 3.01
N GLY A 145 8.89 -3.28 1.71
CA GLY A 145 8.15 -4.46 1.25
C GLY A 145 7.97 -4.61 -0.25
N TRP A 146 7.28 -5.69 -0.58
CA TRP A 146 6.84 -6.08 -1.92
C TRP A 146 5.38 -5.63 -2.13
N ALA A 147 4.59 -6.36 -2.90
CA ALA A 147 3.28 -5.90 -3.33
C ALA A 147 2.22 -6.03 -2.22
N SER A 148 2.25 -7.10 -1.42
CA SER A 148 1.29 -7.39 -0.35
C SER A 148 1.98 -7.59 1.02
N THR A 149 1.24 -8.14 1.98
CA THR A 149 1.72 -8.49 3.31
C THR A 149 2.35 -9.88 3.35
N GLN A 150 1.72 -10.88 2.73
CA GLN A 150 2.18 -12.27 2.75
C GLN A 150 3.52 -12.44 2.01
N ASP A 151 3.59 -11.93 0.79
CA ASP A 151 4.81 -11.92 -0.01
C ASP A 151 5.95 -11.17 0.71
N SER A 152 5.67 -10.04 1.35
CA SER A 152 6.65 -9.26 2.09
C SER A 152 7.20 -10.04 3.28
N ILE A 153 6.35 -10.69 4.09
CA ILE A 153 6.80 -11.48 5.25
C ILE A 153 7.69 -12.64 4.81
N ILE A 154 7.26 -13.42 3.82
CA ILE A 154 7.98 -14.60 3.37
C ILE A 154 9.26 -14.21 2.61
N ALA A 155 9.23 -13.18 1.77
CA ALA A 155 10.43 -12.67 1.09
C ALA A 155 11.47 -12.14 2.08
N MET A 156 11.03 -11.40 3.09
CA MET A 156 11.94 -10.89 4.13
C MET A 156 12.56 -12.03 4.93
N GLN A 157 11.77 -13.04 5.33
CA GLN A 157 12.26 -14.24 5.98
C GLN A 157 13.29 -14.99 5.11
N ALA A 158 12.98 -15.18 3.82
CA ALA A 158 13.86 -15.88 2.88
C ALA A 158 15.21 -15.16 2.69
N LEU A 159 15.18 -13.84 2.54
CA LEU A 159 16.37 -13.01 2.39
C LEU A 159 17.20 -12.96 3.69
N MET A 160 16.55 -12.96 4.85
CA MET A 160 17.24 -13.04 6.15
C MET A 160 17.98 -14.35 6.33
N GLU A 161 17.32 -15.48 6.07
CA GLU A 161 17.93 -16.82 6.15
C GLU A 161 19.10 -16.95 5.15
N TYR A 162 18.93 -16.45 3.93
CA TYR A 162 20.02 -16.37 2.97
C TYR A 162 21.18 -15.52 3.50
N ALA A 163 20.91 -14.32 4.00
CA ALA A 163 21.96 -13.40 4.47
C ALA A 163 22.78 -13.97 5.63
N ILE A 164 22.14 -14.72 6.53
CA ILE A 164 22.80 -15.43 7.64
C ILE A 164 23.67 -16.56 7.08
N GLN A 165 23.13 -17.38 6.18
CA GLN A 165 23.84 -18.55 5.66
C GLN A 165 25.01 -18.19 4.75
N SER A 166 24.86 -17.19 3.89
CA SER A 166 25.91 -16.74 2.98
C SER A 166 26.85 -15.71 3.60
N ARG A 167 26.68 -15.39 4.90
CA ARG A 167 27.51 -14.47 5.68
C ARG A 167 27.78 -13.14 4.98
N VAL A 168 26.72 -12.53 4.45
CA VAL A 168 26.83 -11.28 3.67
C VAL A 168 27.48 -10.14 4.47
N ARG A 169 27.46 -10.24 5.80
CA ARG A 169 27.98 -9.24 6.73
C ARG A 169 29.47 -9.37 7.03
N ASP A 170 30.13 -10.45 6.63
CA ASP A 170 31.54 -10.68 6.99
C ASP A 170 32.49 -9.66 6.32
N VAL A 171 32.08 -9.02 5.22
CA VAL A 171 32.84 -7.98 4.53
C VAL A 171 31.88 -6.89 4.05
N MET A 172 31.95 -5.71 4.68
CA MET A 172 31.14 -4.55 4.30
C MET A 172 31.96 -3.26 4.36
N ASP A 173 32.43 -2.82 3.20
CA ASP A 173 33.04 -1.51 2.98
C ASP A 173 32.68 -1.07 1.55
N VAL A 174 31.55 -0.38 1.41
CA VAL A 174 31.00 0.03 0.12
C VAL A 174 30.76 1.52 0.11
N THR A 175 31.44 2.20 -0.81
CA THR A 175 31.21 3.58 -1.17
C THR A 175 30.24 3.69 -2.34
N VAL A 176 29.09 4.32 -2.15
CA VAL A 176 28.11 4.61 -3.20
C VAL A 176 28.08 6.10 -3.50
N THR A 177 28.43 6.49 -4.72
CA THR A 177 28.35 7.88 -5.20
C THR A 177 27.15 8.03 -6.13
N VAL A 178 26.25 8.96 -5.78
CA VAL A 178 25.05 9.31 -6.54
C VAL A 178 25.27 10.68 -7.19
N GLU A 179 25.19 10.72 -8.53
CA GLU A 179 25.34 11.91 -9.35
C GLU A 179 24.06 12.16 -10.16
N SER A 180 23.62 13.42 -10.22
CA SER A 180 22.49 13.85 -11.04
C SER A 180 22.98 14.92 -12.04
N PRO A 181 23.25 14.56 -13.31
CA PRO A 181 23.69 15.51 -14.33
C PRO A 181 22.69 16.66 -14.56
N SER A 182 21.41 16.41 -14.28
CA SER A 182 20.33 17.40 -14.37
C SER A 182 20.43 18.51 -13.32
N THR A 183 21.17 18.27 -12.23
CA THR A 183 21.35 19.23 -11.13
C THR A 183 22.82 19.61 -11.04
N VAL A 184 23.13 20.87 -11.37
CA VAL A 184 24.51 21.37 -11.42
C VAL A 184 25.19 21.17 -10.06
N GLY A 185 26.32 20.46 -10.05
CA GLY A 185 27.12 20.21 -8.84
C GLY A 185 26.54 19.16 -7.89
N PHE A 186 25.47 18.44 -8.25
CA PHE A 186 24.91 17.40 -7.39
C PHE A 186 25.74 16.12 -7.46
N SER A 187 26.52 15.90 -6.40
CA SER A 187 27.20 14.63 -6.11
C SER A 187 27.10 14.37 -4.61
N LYS A 188 26.60 13.19 -4.25
CA LYS A 188 26.47 12.73 -2.87
C LYS A 188 27.12 11.37 -2.74
N GLN A 189 27.94 11.20 -1.71
CA GLN A 189 28.61 9.96 -1.40
C GLN A 189 28.05 9.39 -0.11
N LEU A 190 27.73 8.11 -0.14
CA LEU A 190 27.23 7.31 0.97
C LEU A 190 28.29 6.25 1.25
N GLN A 191 28.74 6.17 2.49
CA GLN A 191 29.69 5.14 2.92
C GLN A 191 28.93 4.13 3.75
N ILE A 192 29.10 2.85 3.43
CA ILE A 192 28.45 1.75 4.12
C ILE A 192 29.52 0.83 4.69
N ASP A 193 29.62 0.78 6.01
CA ASP A 193 30.62 0.05 6.78
C ASP A 193 29.97 -0.90 7.81
N GLU A 194 30.79 -1.59 8.60
CA GLU A 194 30.34 -2.50 9.66
C GLU A 194 29.55 -1.81 10.79
N ASP A 195 29.71 -0.50 10.98
CA ASP A 195 29.05 0.23 12.05
C ASP A 195 27.66 0.74 11.60
N ASN A 196 27.51 1.08 10.32
CA ASN A 196 26.32 1.76 9.80
C ASN A 196 25.48 0.93 8.80
N TYR A 197 25.84 -0.32 8.48
CA TYR A 197 25.12 -1.13 7.48
C TYR A 197 23.63 -1.38 7.78
N SER A 198 23.22 -1.23 9.04
CA SER A 198 21.82 -1.37 9.45
C SER A 198 21.02 -0.07 9.34
N GLU A 199 21.69 1.06 9.10
CA GLU A 199 21.07 2.38 9.00
C GLU A 199 20.62 2.67 7.56
N LEU A 200 19.36 3.09 7.41
CA LEU A 200 18.84 3.50 6.12
C LEU A 200 19.37 4.88 5.75
N GLN A 201 20.25 4.95 4.76
CA GLN A 201 20.76 6.20 4.22
C GLN A 201 19.91 6.65 3.01
N THR A 202 19.34 7.86 3.08
CA THR A 202 18.47 8.41 2.01
C THR A 202 19.08 9.69 1.44
N VAL A 203 18.99 9.85 0.12
CA VAL A 203 19.44 11.05 -0.60
C VAL A 203 18.28 11.58 -1.44
N GLU A 204 17.82 12.78 -1.13
CA GLU A 204 16.82 13.48 -1.94
C GLU A 204 17.49 14.18 -3.13
N ILE A 205 16.96 13.91 -4.32
CA ILE A 205 17.41 14.54 -5.56
C ILE A 205 16.42 15.66 -5.89
N PRO A 206 16.85 16.94 -5.92
CA PRO A 206 15.93 18.08 -6.03
C PRO A 206 15.20 18.14 -7.38
N ASN A 207 15.90 17.79 -8.48
CA ASN A 207 15.32 17.71 -9.81
C ASN A 207 15.11 16.25 -10.21
N ALA A 208 13.85 15.82 -10.27
CA ALA A 208 13.47 14.44 -10.60
C ALA A 208 13.45 14.14 -12.12
N TYR A 209 14.04 14.99 -12.96
CA TYR A 209 14.13 14.77 -14.40
C TYR A 209 15.52 14.32 -14.82
N GLY A 210 15.60 13.52 -15.89
CA GLY A 210 16.84 13.02 -16.46
C GLY A 210 17.41 11.81 -15.71
N ALA A 211 18.65 11.47 -16.04
CA ALA A 211 19.29 10.26 -15.52
C ALA A 211 19.94 10.48 -14.15
N VAL A 212 19.99 9.41 -13.36
CA VAL A 212 20.77 9.33 -12.12
C VAL A 212 21.87 8.31 -12.34
N ILE A 213 23.11 8.71 -12.05
CA ILE A 213 24.28 7.84 -12.15
C ILE A 213 24.66 7.38 -10.75
N VAL A 214 24.68 6.07 -10.55
CA VAL A 214 25.13 5.43 -9.31
C VAL A 214 26.44 4.72 -9.59
N LYS A 215 27.49 5.07 -8.84
CA LYS A 215 28.80 4.41 -8.88
C LYS A 215 29.04 3.75 -7.53
N ALA A 216 29.36 2.47 -7.53
CA ALA A 216 29.73 1.73 -6.32
C ALA A 216 31.21 1.33 -6.39
N GLN A 217 31.92 1.49 -5.28
CA GLN A 217 33.32 1.11 -5.11
C GLN A 217 33.50 0.43 -3.74
N GLY A 218 34.43 -0.51 -3.63
CA GLY A 218 34.68 -1.25 -2.40
C GLY A 218 34.28 -2.73 -2.47
N SER A 219 34.14 -3.35 -1.31
CA SER A 219 33.83 -4.79 -1.14
C SER A 219 32.63 -4.99 -0.22
N GLY A 220 31.60 -5.67 -0.72
CA GLY A 220 30.38 -5.94 0.04
C GLY A 220 29.16 -5.97 -0.88
N LEU A 221 27.97 -6.10 -0.29
CA LEU A 221 26.70 -6.08 -1.02
C LEU A 221 25.82 -4.96 -0.48
N ALA A 222 25.64 -3.90 -1.26
CA ALA A 222 24.72 -2.81 -0.95
C ALA A 222 23.47 -2.89 -1.84
N LEU A 223 22.30 -2.67 -1.24
CA LEU A 223 21.04 -2.53 -1.97
C LEU A 223 20.75 -1.04 -2.20
N VAL A 224 20.70 -0.64 -3.46
CA VAL A 224 20.35 0.74 -3.85
C VAL A 224 18.98 0.73 -4.50
N GLN A 225 18.07 1.58 -4.02
CA GLN A 225 16.73 1.72 -4.56
C GLN A 225 16.44 3.18 -4.90
N LEU A 226 15.96 3.43 -6.12
CA LEU A 226 15.48 4.73 -6.56
C LEU A 226 13.94 4.72 -6.52
N SER A 227 13.36 5.65 -5.78
CA SER A 227 11.92 5.87 -5.73
C SER A 227 11.59 7.22 -6.36
N VAL A 228 10.61 7.24 -7.26
CA VAL A 228 10.13 8.45 -7.93
C VAL A 228 8.62 8.52 -7.76
N GLN A 229 8.13 9.63 -7.23
CA GLN A 229 6.71 9.90 -7.06
C GLN A 229 6.37 11.23 -7.72
N TYR A 230 5.30 11.25 -8.51
CA TYR A 230 4.79 12.45 -9.17
C TYR A 230 3.28 12.34 -9.35
N ASN A 231 2.61 13.48 -9.36
CA ASN A 231 1.18 13.55 -9.58
C ASN A 231 0.87 13.58 -11.09
N VAL A 232 -0.20 12.90 -11.49
CA VAL A 232 -0.71 12.90 -12.86
C VAL A 232 -2.12 13.48 -12.90
N GLU A 233 -2.36 14.41 -13.82
CA GLU A 233 -3.68 15.05 -13.97
C GLU A 233 -4.56 14.31 -14.99
N TRP A 234 -3.96 13.69 -16.00
CA TRP A 234 -4.70 13.08 -17.10
C TRP A 234 -4.72 11.56 -17.00
N LYS A 235 -5.90 10.99 -17.25
CA LYS A 235 -6.16 9.53 -17.21
C LYS A 235 -5.20 8.71 -18.07
N HIS A 236 -4.76 9.22 -19.21
CA HIS A 236 -3.84 8.49 -20.11
C HIS A 236 -2.40 8.42 -19.59
N LEU A 237 -2.02 9.24 -18.60
CA LEU A 237 -0.72 9.21 -17.94
C LEU A 237 -0.73 8.31 -16.69
N MET A 238 -1.90 7.89 -16.22
CA MET A 238 -2.01 6.94 -15.12
C MET A 238 -1.48 5.58 -15.55
N THR A 239 -0.74 4.92 -14.67
CA THR A 239 -0.33 3.53 -14.89
C THR A 239 -1.58 2.64 -14.89
N PRO A 240 -1.90 1.97 -16.00
CA PRO A 240 -3.05 1.08 -16.05
C PRO A 240 -2.76 -0.19 -15.23
N PRO A 241 -3.79 -0.82 -14.65
CA PRO A 241 -3.60 -2.10 -13.99
C PRO A 241 -3.15 -3.16 -15.02
N PRO A 242 -2.26 -4.10 -14.66
CA PRO A 242 -1.80 -5.16 -15.56
C PRO A 242 -2.94 -6.06 -16.05
N ILE A 243 -3.99 -6.21 -15.23
CA ILE A 243 -5.20 -6.97 -15.53
C ILE A 243 -6.41 -6.16 -15.03
N PRO A 244 -7.46 -5.95 -15.86
CA PRO A 244 -8.69 -5.33 -15.42
C PRO A 244 -9.52 -6.30 -14.56
N ALA A 245 -9.18 -6.37 -13.27
CA ALA A 245 -9.74 -7.36 -12.36
C ALA A 245 -11.09 -6.95 -11.74
N PHE A 246 -11.30 -5.64 -11.57
CA PHE A 246 -12.51 -5.08 -10.98
C PHE A 246 -13.18 -4.11 -11.95
N ASN A 247 -14.51 -4.02 -11.89
CA ASN A 247 -15.21 -2.83 -12.38
C ASN A 247 -15.53 -1.92 -11.21
N LEU A 248 -15.47 -0.61 -11.48
CA LEU A 248 -15.74 0.43 -10.51
C LEU A 248 -16.58 1.51 -11.20
N ASP A 249 -17.76 1.76 -10.65
CA ASP A 249 -18.66 2.83 -11.07
C ASP A 249 -18.98 3.72 -9.87
N VAL A 250 -18.73 5.02 -10.00
CA VAL A 250 -18.83 5.97 -8.89
C VAL A 250 -19.68 7.16 -9.31
N ALA A 251 -20.72 7.40 -8.54
CA ALA A 251 -21.60 8.56 -8.66
C ALA A 251 -21.54 9.41 -7.38
N ILE A 252 -21.57 10.72 -7.57
CA ILE A 252 -21.55 11.70 -6.48
C ILE A 252 -22.74 12.64 -6.60
N TYR A 253 -23.32 13.00 -5.46
CA TYR A 253 -24.45 13.92 -5.39
C TYR A 253 -24.20 14.98 -4.33
N PHE A 254 -24.12 16.24 -4.77
CA PHE A 254 -23.95 17.39 -3.90
C PHE A 254 -25.31 17.94 -3.48
N TRP A 255 -25.49 18.23 -2.19
CA TRP A 255 -26.70 18.85 -1.68
C TRP A 255 -26.43 19.69 -0.43
N GLY A 256 -27.46 20.40 0.03
CA GLY A 256 -27.36 21.33 1.14
C GLY A 256 -26.81 22.70 0.71
N ARG A 257 -26.49 23.53 1.70
CA ARG A 257 -26.08 24.92 1.45
C ARG A 257 -24.64 24.94 0.93
N ASN A 258 -24.45 25.45 -0.29
CA ASN A 258 -23.13 25.52 -0.93
C ASN A 258 -22.41 24.17 -0.83
N ASN A 259 -23.11 23.09 -1.24
CA ASN A 259 -22.63 21.72 -1.28
C ASN A 259 -22.10 21.18 0.06
N SER A 260 -22.68 21.60 1.19
CA SER A 260 -22.25 21.17 2.52
C SER A 260 -22.29 19.66 2.76
N HIS A 261 -23.10 18.92 1.99
CA HIS A 261 -23.17 17.46 2.05
C HIS A 261 -22.88 16.86 0.69
N ILE A 262 -22.11 15.77 0.71
CA ILE A 262 -21.77 14.99 -0.49
C ILE A 262 -22.17 13.56 -0.23
N THR A 263 -23.03 13.02 -1.09
CA THR A 263 -23.40 11.60 -1.05
C THR A 263 -22.63 10.86 -2.11
N TYR A 264 -21.82 9.90 -1.69
CA TYR A 264 -21.08 8.99 -2.54
C TYR A 264 -21.92 7.74 -2.76
N GLN A 265 -21.96 7.26 -4.00
CA GLN A 265 -22.49 5.97 -4.37
C GLN A 265 -21.46 5.27 -5.25
N SER A 266 -20.75 4.31 -4.67
CA SER A 266 -19.73 3.51 -5.36
C SER A 266 -20.23 2.09 -5.52
N CYS A 267 -20.17 1.55 -6.73
CA CYS A 267 -20.55 0.19 -7.07
C CYS A 267 -19.36 -0.54 -7.69
N GLN A 268 -19.02 -1.69 -7.12
CA GLN A 268 -17.87 -2.48 -7.56
C GLN A 268 -18.24 -3.96 -7.72
N ASN A 269 -17.61 -4.62 -8.68
CA ASN A 269 -17.72 -6.07 -8.88
C ASN A 269 -16.42 -6.68 -9.41
N TRP A 270 -16.32 -8.00 -9.28
CA TRP A 270 -15.23 -8.80 -9.81
C TRP A 270 -15.48 -9.13 -11.29
N ASN A 271 -14.47 -8.86 -12.14
CA ASN A 271 -14.54 -9.05 -13.59
C ASN A 271 -13.66 -10.20 -14.09
N LEU A 272 -12.63 -10.60 -13.35
CA LEU A 272 -11.65 -11.61 -13.77
C LEU A 272 -12.15 -13.05 -13.51
N LEU A 273 -13.22 -13.44 -14.21
CA LEU A 273 -13.88 -14.74 -14.07
C LEU A 273 -13.07 -15.93 -14.59
N SER A 274 -12.01 -15.68 -15.37
CA SER A 274 -11.13 -16.72 -15.90
C SER A 274 -10.26 -17.38 -14.82
N GLU A 275 -10.01 -16.66 -13.72
CA GLU A 275 -9.17 -17.14 -12.62
C GLU A 275 -10.03 -17.68 -11.48
N SER A 276 -11.01 -16.91 -11.04
CA SER A 276 -11.89 -17.26 -9.93
C SER A 276 -13.29 -16.67 -10.11
N ARG A 277 -14.29 -17.31 -9.47
CA ARG A 277 -15.66 -16.78 -9.45
C ARG A 277 -15.81 -15.54 -8.54
N MET A 278 -14.88 -15.37 -7.62
CA MET A 278 -14.91 -14.39 -6.52
C MET A 278 -13.49 -13.87 -6.30
N SER A 279 -13.33 -12.61 -5.93
CA SER A 279 -12.03 -12.05 -5.53
C SER A 279 -11.57 -12.60 -4.18
N GLY A 280 -10.32 -12.33 -3.82
CA GLY A 280 -9.90 -12.35 -2.41
C GLY A 280 -10.58 -11.23 -1.62
N MET A 281 -10.06 -10.94 -0.43
CA MET A 281 -10.48 -9.78 0.35
C MET A 281 -10.25 -8.51 -0.49
N ALA A 282 -11.30 -7.73 -0.70
CA ALA A 282 -11.25 -6.55 -1.56
C ALA A 282 -11.37 -5.28 -0.72
N VAL A 283 -10.63 -4.24 -1.12
CA VAL A 283 -10.59 -2.96 -0.43
C VAL A 283 -11.05 -1.87 -1.41
N LEU A 284 -11.97 -1.03 -0.97
CA LEU A 284 -12.38 0.19 -1.67
C LEU A 284 -11.88 1.40 -0.88
N GLU A 285 -11.02 2.19 -1.50
CA GLU A 285 -10.52 3.46 -0.99
C GLU A 285 -11.17 4.62 -1.73
N VAL A 286 -11.70 5.57 -0.97
CA VAL A 286 -12.33 6.80 -1.47
C VAL A 286 -11.63 7.99 -0.83
N ASP A 287 -10.97 8.81 -1.63
CA ASP A 287 -10.39 10.07 -1.15
C ASP A 287 -11.48 11.13 -1.00
N LEU A 288 -11.52 11.77 0.17
CA LEU A 288 -12.46 12.84 0.46
C LEU A 288 -11.85 14.22 0.17
N PRO A 289 -12.67 15.19 -0.26
CA PRO A 289 -12.23 16.57 -0.38
C PRO A 289 -11.85 17.13 0.99
N THR A 290 -10.83 17.99 1.00
CA THR A 290 -10.33 18.62 2.21
C THR A 290 -11.44 19.37 2.96
N GLY A 291 -11.53 19.16 4.27
CA GLY A 291 -12.57 19.75 5.11
C GLY A 291 -13.88 18.97 5.17
N TYR A 292 -14.04 17.88 4.41
CA TYR A 292 -15.17 16.95 4.56
C TYR A 292 -14.80 15.78 5.45
N ILE A 293 -15.71 15.42 6.35
CA ILE A 293 -15.51 14.39 7.35
C ILE A 293 -16.78 13.54 7.43
N ILE A 294 -16.59 12.26 7.76
CA ILE A 294 -17.64 11.37 8.26
C ILE A 294 -17.21 10.88 9.64
N GLU A 295 -18.15 10.80 10.57
CA GLU A 295 -17.80 10.29 11.89
C GLU A 295 -17.66 8.77 11.86
N GLN A 296 -16.61 8.24 12.49
CA GLN A 296 -16.33 6.80 12.49
C GLN A 296 -17.50 5.97 13.04
N HIS A 297 -18.28 6.53 13.96
CA HIS A 297 -19.45 5.86 14.54
C HIS A 297 -20.56 5.64 13.51
N GLU A 298 -20.74 6.55 12.54
CA GLU A 298 -21.72 6.42 11.45
C GLU A 298 -21.31 5.30 10.49
N LEU A 299 -20.01 5.21 10.16
CA LEU A 299 -19.47 4.11 9.35
C LEU A 299 -19.66 2.76 10.03
N HIS A 300 -19.37 2.66 11.33
CA HIS A 300 -19.63 1.44 12.09
C HIS A 300 -21.12 1.08 12.12
N GLY A 301 -22.00 2.07 12.26
CA GLY A 301 -23.46 1.88 12.17
C GLY A 301 -23.89 1.38 10.79
N TYR A 302 -23.30 1.92 9.72
CA TYR A 302 -23.56 1.51 8.34
C TYR A 302 -23.14 0.05 8.10
N VAL A 303 -21.95 -0.36 8.55
CA VAL A 303 -21.49 -1.74 8.45
C VAL A 303 -22.41 -2.69 9.24
N ARG A 304 -22.74 -2.34 10.49
CA ARG A 304 -23.64 -3.13 11.35
C ARG A 304 -25.05 -3.27 10.79
N SER A 305 -25.50 -2.33 9.96
CA SER A 305 -26.80 -2.39 9.32
C SER A 305 -26.95 -3.58 8.35
N ASN A 306 -25.84 -4.22 7.94
CA ASN A 306 -25.81 -5.36 7.01
C ASN A 306 -26.58 -5.10 5.70
N ARG A 307 -26.74 -3.84 5.30
CA ARG A 307 -27.39 -3.45 4.03
C ARG A 307 -26.52 -3.80 2.82
N VAL A 308 -25.21 -3.76 2.99
CA VAL A 308 -24.23 -4.07 1.94
C VAL A 308 -23.69 -5.46 2.22
N ARG A 309 -23.79 -6.33 1.22
CA ARG A 309 -23.30 -7.70 1.30
C ARG A 309 -21.78 -7.72 1.40
N ASN A 310 -21.25 -8.64 2.22
CA ASN A 310 -19.82 -8.89 2.43
C ASN A 310 -19.02 -7.71 3.01
N LEU A 311 -19.65 -6.58 3.34
CA LEU A 311 -18.97 -5.46 3.96
C LEU A 311 -18.62 -5.83 5.41
N ARG A 312 -17.33 -5.88 5.73
CA ARG A 312 -16.82 -6.27 7.04
C ARG A 312 -16.41 -5.09 7.91
N GLU A 313 -15.85 -4.06 7.28
CA GLU A 313 -15.35 -2.90 8.01
C GLU A 313 -15.36 -1.65 7.13
N GLY A 314 -15.48 -0.48 7.76
CA GLY A 314 -15.35 0.84 7.14
C GLY A 314 -14.58 1.75 8.08
N ARG A 315 -13.50 2.36 7.61
CA ARG A 315 -12.64 3.26 8.40
C ARG A 315 -12.47 4.60 7.71
N PHE A 316 -12.49 5.66 8.49
CA PHE A 316 -12.12 7.00 8.06
C PHE A 316 -10.80 7.39 8.73
N GLU A 317 -9.76 7.64 7.92
CA GLU A 317 -8.42 8.00 8.39
C GLU A 317 -7.76 8.93 7.37
N GLU A 318 -7.11 9.99 7.85
CA GLU A 318 -6.34 10.95 7.02
C GLU A 318 -7.09 11.54 5.80
N GLY A 319 -8.41 11.73 5.88
CA GLY A 319 -9.20 12.26 4.76
C GLY A 319 -9.57 11.21 3.71
N LYS A 320 -9.34 9.92 3.99
CA LYS A 320 -9.72 8.79 3.15
C LYS A 320 -10.71 7.89 3.88
N ILE A 321 -11.68 7.35 3.15
CA ILE A 321 -12.53 6.27 3.64
C ILE A 321 -12.11 4.96 2.99
N THR A 322 -11.89 3.94 3.81
CA THR A 322 -11.52 2.59 3.37
C THR A 322 -12.59 1.60 3.81
N PHE A 323 -13.20 0.91 2.84
CA PHE A 323 -14.14 -0.18 3.07
C PHE A 323 -13.49 -1.53 2.77
N TYR A 324 -13.66 -2.49 3.67
CA TYR A 324 -13.15 -3.85 3.54
C TYR A 324 -14.29 -4.82 3.26
N PHE A 325 -14.18 -5.54 2.14
CA PHE A 325 -15.09 -6.60 1.74
C PHE A 325 -14.40 -7.95 1.89
N GLU A 326 -15.11 -8.94 2.42
CA GLU A 326 -14.57 -10.31 2.48
C GLU A 326 -14.27 -10.87 1.09
N TYR A 327 -15.14 -10.57 0.12
CA TYR A 327 -14.95 -10.83 -1.30
C TYR A 327 -15.93 -9.99 -2.12
N LEU A 328 -15.60 -9.80 -3.40
CA LEU A 328 -16.50 -9.32 -4.44
C LEU A 328 -16.71 -10.43 -5.46
N ASP A 329 -17.93 -10.54 -5.99
CA ASP A 329 -18.27 -11.47 -7.06
C ASP A 329 -18.75 -10.68 -8.30
N ILE A 330 -19.34 -11.38 -9.28
CA ILE A 330 -19.88 -10.76 -10.49
C ILE A 330 -21.01 -9.75 -10.21
N THR A 331 -21.72 -9.89 -9.08
CA THR A 331 -22.85 -9.03 -8.77
C THR A 331 -22.37 -7.70 -8.17
N PRO A 332 -22.85 -6.56 -8.68
CA PRO A 332 -22.41 -5.24 -8.21
C PRO A 332 -22.78 -5.06 -6.74
N THR A 333 -21.76 -4.84 -5.93
CA THR A 333 -21.91 -4.52 -4.52
C THR A 333 -21.68 -3.02 -4.36
N CYS A 334 -22.69 -2.30 -3.90
CA CYS A 334 -22.65 -0.85 -3.82
C CYS A 334 -22.62 -0.36 -2.37
N VAL A 335 -21.79 0.65 -2.11
CA VAL A 335 -21.79 1.43 -0.87
C VAL A 335 -22.36 2.81 -1.13
N LYS A 336 -23.19 3.30 -0.21
CA LYS A 336 -23.78 4.63 -0.25
C LYS A 336 -23.63 5.29 1.12
N PHE A 337 -22.85 6.36 1.18
CA PHE A 337 -22.58 7.10 2.40
C PHE A 337 -22.54 8.59 2.11
N THR A 338 -22.79 9.40 3.14
CA THR A 338 -22.80 10.85 3.03
C THR A 338 -21.72 11.42 3.93
N VAL A 339 -20.93 12.34 3.42
CA VAL A 339 -19.94 13.09 4.18
C VAL A 339 -20.39 14.54 4.31
N GLN A 340 -19.98 15.20 5.38
CA GLN A 340 -20.37 16.57 5.68
C GLN A 340 -19.16 17.49 5.75
N ARG A 341 -19.33 18.73 5.32
CA ARG A 341 -18.31 19.77 5.43
C ARG A 341 -18.17 20.17 6.90
N TRP A 342 -17.01 19.86 7.46
CA TRP A 342 -16.62 20.26 8.81
C TRP A 342 -15.82 21.56 8.81
N PHE A 343 -14.93 21.72 7.84
CA PHE A 343 -14.10 22.92 7.70
C PHE A 343 -14.41 23.68 6.40
N PRO A 344 -14.49 25.02 6.44
CA PRO A 344 -14.74 25.83 5.26
C PRO A 344 -13.44 25.99 4.44
N VAL A 345 -13.23 25.08 3.49
CA VAL A 345 -12.07 25.12 2.58
C VAL A 345 -12.53 25.57 1.19
N ALA A 346 -11.82 26.51 0.58
CA ALA A 346 -12.05 27.00 -0.78
C ALA A 346 -10.94 26.53 -1.72
N ASN A 347 -11.13 26.65 -3.03
CA ASN A 347 -10.16 26.23 -4.06
C ASN A 347 -9.68 24.78 -3.85
N MET A 348 -10.63 23.87 -3.62
CA MET A 348 -10.33 22.45 -3.36
C MET A 348 -9.76 21.76 -4.61
N THR A 349 -9.05 20.64 -4.42
CA THR A 349 -8.59 19.79 -5.53
C THR A 349 -9.77 19.32 -6.40
N ARG A 350 -9.61 19.43 -7.72
CA ARG A 350 -10.67 19.05 -8.68
C ARG A 350 -10.83 17.54 -8.81
N TYR A 351 -9.74 16.79 -8.90
CA TYR A 351 -9.79 15.34 -9.11
C TYR A 351 -9.41 14.60 -7.85
N LEU A 352 -10.27 13.66 -7.43
CA LEU A 352 -10.00 12.78 -6.29
C LEU A 352 -10.12 11.32 -6.73
N PRO A 353 -9.15 10.46 -6.40
CA PRO A 353 -9.18 9.07 -6.81
C PRO A 353 -10.15 8.26 -5.96
N VAL A 354 -10.78 7.28 -6.61
CA VAL A 354 -11.42 6.13 -5.97
C VAL A 354 -10.76 4.89 -6.53
N LYS A 355 -10.29 4.03 -5.64
CA LYS A 355 -9.52 2.85 -6.00
C LYS A 355 -10.14 1.62 -5.35
N VAL A 356 -10.39 0.58 -6.14
CA VAL A 356 -10.73 -0.76 -5.64
C VAL A 356 -9.61 -1.72 -5.98
N TYR A 357 -9.17 -2.54 -5.02
CA TYR A 357 -8.09 -3.50 -5.23
C TYR A 357 -8.23 -4.75 -4.35
N ASP A 358 -7.53 -5.82 -4.74
CA ASP A 358 -7.41 -7.04 -3.93
C ASP A 358 -6.32 -6.87 -2.88
N TYR A 359 -6.61 -7.18 -1.61
CA TYR A 359 -5.68 -7.00 -0.50
C TYR A 359 -4.44 -7.91 -0.61
N TYR A 360 -4.61 -9.14 -1.10
CA TYR A 360 -3.50 -10.08 -1.23
C TYR A 360 -2.73 -9.95 -2.55
N ALA A 361 -3.33 -9.31 -3.55
CA ALA A 361 -2.70 -9.04 -4.85
C ALA A 361 -3.01 -7.61 -5.33
N PRO A 362 -2.39 -6.56 -4.73
CA PRO A 362 -2.72 -5.17 -5.02
C PRO A 362 -2.45 -4.72 -6.46
N GLU A 363 -1.69 -5.50 -7.24
CA GLU A 363 -1.57 -5.31 -8.69
C GLU A 363 -2.92 -5.46 -9.42
N ARG A 364 -3.90 -6.13 -8.81
CA ARG A 364 -5.27 -6.22 -9.27
C ARG A 364 -6.05 -5.04 -8.70
N TYR A 365 -6.07 -3.94 -9.44
CA TYR A 365 -6.84 -2.76 -9.05
C TYR A 365 -7.63 -2.19 -10.22
N ASN A 366 -8.61 -1.36 -9.90
CA ASN A 366 -9.21 -0.41 -10.81
C ASN A 366 -9.32 0.94 -10.10
N GLU A 367 -9.02 2.01 -10.81
CA GLU A 367 -8.98 3.36 -10.26
C GLU A 367 -9.70 4.33 -11.19
N THR A 368 -10.54 5.16 -10.60
CA THR A 368 -11.32 6.18 -11.29
C THR A 368 -11.14 7.53 -10.60
N MET A 369 -10.86 8.57 -11.38
CA MET A 369 -10.78 9.94 -10.88
C MET A 369 -12.18 10.58 -10.90
N MET A 370 -12.64 11.04 -9.75
CA MET A 370 -13.90 11.77 -9.61
C MET A 370 -13.70 13.27 -9.86
N ASP A 371 -14.60 13.90 -10.60
CA ASP A 371 -14.58 15.36 -10.83
C ASP A 371 -15.38 16.10 -9.75
N MET A 372 -14.68 16.83 -8.89
CA MET A 372 -15.19 17.71 -7.83
C MET A 372 -15.37 19.16 -8.33
N TYR A 373 -15.69 19.38 -9.60
CA TYR A 373 -15.83 20.72 -10.19
C TYR A 373 -16.67 21.70 -9.34
N ASN A 374 -17.79 21.22 -8.81
CA ASN A 374 -18.70 22.01 -7.96
C ASN A 374 -18.05 22.53 -6.66
N LEU A 375 -17.01 21.87 -6.17
CA LEU A 375 -16.23 22.29 -4.99
C LEU A 375 -14.99 23.09 -5.40
N PHE A 376 -14.35 22.71 -6.51
CA PHE A 376 -13.19 23.40 -7.06
C PHE A 376 -13.48 24.88 -7.36
N VAL A 377 -14.66 25.17 -7.91
CA VAL A 377 -15.07 26.55 -8.26
C VAL A 377 -15.51 27.37 -7.03
N MET A 378 -15.61 26.75 -5.85
CA MET A 378 -16.07 27.47 -4.66
C MET A 378 -15.05 28.48 -4.15
N SER A 379 -15.52 29.72 -3.97
CA SER A 379 -14.74 30.79 -3.37
C SER A 379 -14.83 30.79 -1.84
N VAL A 380 -13.90 31.49 -1.21
CA VAL A 380 -13.81 31.67 0.25
C VAL A 380 -15.14 32.15 0.86
N CYS A 381 -15.88 33.02 0.16
CA CYS A 381 -17.16 33.53 0.65
C CYS A 381 -18.34 32.57 0.46
N GLN A 382 -18.27 31.65 -0.51
CA GLN A 382 -19.29 30.61 -0.66
C GLN A 382 -19.16 29.55 0.44
N VAL A 383 -17.93 29.26 0.88
CA VAL A 383 -17.70 28.33 1.99
C VAL A 383 -17.77 29.01 3.36
N CYS A 384 -17.95 30.33 3.41
CA CYS A 384 -17.90 31.13 4.64
C CYS A 384 -16.61 30.92 5.44
N GLY A 385 -15.47 30.91 4.76
CA GLY A 385 -14.15 30.78 5.38
C GLY A 385 -13.56 32.09 5.90
N SER A 386 -14.24 33.23 5.73
CA SER A 386 -13.77 34.55 6.18
C SER A 386 -14.90 35.40 6.76
N TYR A 387 -14.57 36.18 7.79
CA TYR A 387 -15.46 37.17 8.41
C TYR A 387 -15.77 38.36 7.48
N GLN A 388 -14.97 38.58 6.44
CA GLN A 388 -15.16 39.65 5.46
C GLN A 388 -16.30 39.35 4.47
N CYS A 389 -16.83 38.12 4.50
CA CYS A 389 -17.86 37.69 3.57
C CYS A 389 -19.26 38.14 4.05
N PRO A 390 -19.96 38.99 3.29
CA PRO A 390 -21.14 39.73 3.77
C PRO A 390 -22.38 38.87 4.05
N TYR A 391 -22.42 37.62 3.57
CA TYR A 391 -23.61 36.75 3.64
C TYR A 391 -23.40 35.52 4.54
N CYS A 392 -22.42 35.56 5.46
CA CYS A 392 -22.01 34.42 6.26
C CYS A 392 -22.49 34.52 7.72
N PRO A 393 -23.64 33.92 8.07
CA PRO A 393 -24.36 34.21 9.32
C PRO A 393 -23.56 33.92 10.59
N VAL A 394 -22.63 32.95 10.55
CA VAL A 394 -21.78 32.58 11.71
C VAL A 394 -20.83 33.73 12.11
N PHE A 395 -20.36 34.53 11.16
CA PHE A 395 -19.50 35.69 11.41
C PHE A 395 -20.27 37.01 11.38
N SER A 396 -21.40 37.07 10.66
CA SER A 396 -22.22 38.27 10.52
C SER A 396 -23.15 38.52 11.71
N HIS A 397 -23.40 37.53 12.57
CA HIS A 397 -24.00 37.76 13.88
C HIS A 397 -22.94 38.23 14.89
N SER A 398 -22.47 39.47 14.70
CA SER A 398 -22.20 40.30 15.87
C SER A 398 -23.51 40.38 16.66
N ILE A 399 -23.53 39.89 17.89
CA ILE A 399 -24.57 40.30 18.84
C ILE A 399 -24.46 41.81 18.89
N THR A 400 -25.33 42.51 18.17
CA THR A 400 -25.57 43.92 18.44
C THR A 400 -26.01 43.96 19.89
N MET A 401 -25.09 44.24 20.81
CA MET A 401 -25.46 44.62 22.16
C MET A 401 -26.46 45.74 21.97
N GLN A 402 -27.74 45.48 22.25
CA GLN A 402 -28.71 46.54 22.32
C GLN A 402 -28.19 47.47 23.41
N TRP A 403 -27.72 48.64 22.98
CA TRP A 403 -27.25 49.68 23.86
C TRP A 403 -28.44 50.06 24.72
N ASN A 404 -28.47 49.54 25.95
CA ASN A 404 -29.59 49.77 26.84
C ASN A 404 -29.42 51.20 27.36
N ILE A 405 -30.08 52.15 26.70
CA ILE A 405 -29.96 53.59 26.95
C ILE A 405 -30.20 53.91 28.42
N PHE A 406 -31.02 53.11 29.11
CA PHE A 406 -31.24 53.24 30.56
C PHE A 406 -30.00 52.95 31.40
N LEU A 407 -29.18 51.96 31.03
CA LEU A 407 -27.95 51.62 31.75
C LEU A 407 -26.85 52.67 31.52
N THR A 408 -26.75 53.24 30.31
CA THR A 408 -25.81 54.33 30.04
C THR A 408 -26.24 55.61 30.76
N TYR A 409 -27.54 55.93 30.80
CA TYR A 409 -28.07 57.05 31.59
C TYR A 409 -27.90 56.84 33.10
N SER A 410 -28.11 55.63 33.62
CA SER A 410 -27.91 55.36 35.04
C SER A 410 -26.44 55.48 35.43
N CYS A 411 -25.52 54.99 34.60
CA CYS A 411 -24.08 55.16 34.82
C CYS A 411 -23.65 56.64 34.73
N PHE A 412 -24.20 57.42 33.78
CA PHE A 412 -23.93 58.86 33.69
C PHE A 412 -24.48 59.63 34.90
N LEU A 413 -25.67 59.28 35.39
CA LEU A 413 -26.25 59.92 36.59
C LEU A 413 -25.48 59.53 37.85
N LEU A 414 -25.03 58.27 37.96
CA LEU A 414 -24.18 57.83 39.06
C LEU A 414 -22.83 58.54 39.05
N SER A 415 -22.16 58.67 37.89
CA SER A 415 -20.89 59.38 37.82
C SER A 415 -21.05 60.88 38.12
N PHE A 416 -22.15 61.51 37.68
CA PHE A 416 -22.44 62.91 38.00
C PHE A 416 -22.77 63.10 39.49
N TYR A 417 -23.48 62.16 40.11
CA TYR A 417 -23.77 62.19 41.55
C TYR A 417 -22.49 62.03 42.38
N PHE A 418 -21.57 61.15 42.00
CA PHE A 418 -20.28 61.01 42.67
C PHE A 418 -19.38 62.24 42.48
N LEU A 419 -19.36 62.85 41.29
CA LEU A 419 -18.61 64.09 41.02
C LEU A 419 -19.13 65.28 41.83
N LEU A 420 -20.45 65.38 42.07
CA LEU A 420 -21.03 66.45 42.90
C LEU A 420 -20.81 66.24 44.40
N LYS A 421 -20.50 65.01 44.85
CA LYS A 421 -20.30 64.67 46.26
C LYS A 421 -18.84 64.82 46.72
N GLU A 422 -17.89 64.99 45.78
CA GLU A 422 -16.46 65.21 46.03
C GLU A 422 -16.02 66.67 45.90
N VAL A 423 -16.95 67.64 45.93
CA VAL A 423 -16.59 69.05 46.06
C VAL A 423 -16.68 69.45 47.55
N PRO A 424 -15.56 69.63 48.26
CA PRO A 424 -15.55 70.17 49.62
C PRO A 424 -15.95 71.65 49.69
#